data_AF-A0A1M6DFS3-F1
#
_entry.id   AF-A0A1M6DFS3-F1
#
_cell.length_a   1.000
_cell.length_b   1.000
_cell.length_c   1.000
_cell.angle_alpha   90.00
_cell.angle_beta   90.00
_cell.angle_gamma   90.00
#
_symmetry.space_group_name_H-M   'P 1'
#
loop_
_entity.id
_entity.type
_entity.pdbx_description
1 polymer ?
#
loop_
_entity_poly.entity_id
_entity_poly.type
_entity_poly.pdbx_seq_one_letter_code
_entity_poly.pdbx_strand_id
1 'polypeptide(L)'
;MTLCEQLKEAYLNEITEIINLWKENSVRLREEGSIDESILESIKVNVGDIFYKMFNISYNNSCRNIESEEAELNKLSKAYLAFFNKIPAPWKEKMAKDKEFNMMEEYYKEQIKLEAAEKIKNLFIEYYDKFYKEA
;
A
#
# COMPACT_ATOMS: atom_id res chain seq x y z
N MET A 1 2.26 -4.23 -25.07
CA MET A 1 2.12 -3.93 -23.64
C MET A 1 3.48 -4.17 -23.02
N THR A 2 4.14 -3.13 -22.51
CA THR A 2 5.46 -3.23 -21.88
C THR A 2 5.38 -3.95 -20.53
N LEU A 3 6.51 -4.44 -19.98
CA LEU A 3 6.55 -5.03 -18.63
C LEU A 3 5.99 -4.07 -17.56
N CYS A 4 6.28 -2.77 -17.68
CA CYS A 4 5.71 -1.75 -16.81
C CYS A 4 4.17 -1.71 -16.91
N GLU A 5 3.61 -1.71 -18.12
CA GLU A 5 2.16 -1.69 -18.34
C GLU A 5 1.49 -2.95 -17.79
N GLN A 6 2.08 -4.12 -18.04
CA GLN A 6 1.61 -5.40 -17.51
C GLN A 6 1.59 -5.43 -15.98
N LEU A 7 2.70 -5.03 -15.35
CA LEU A 7 2.79 -4.93 -13.89
C LEU A 7 1.76 -3.94 -13.35
N LYS A 8 1.64 -2.76 -13.96
CA LYS A 8 0.67 -1.73 -13.55
C LYS A 8 -0.75 -2.26 -13.60
N GLU A 9 -1.16 -2.86 -14.70
CA GLU A 9 -2.53 -3.37 -14.85
C GLU A 9 -2.81 -4.45 -13.81
N ALA A 10 -1.95 -5.46 -13.70
CA ALA A 10 -2.12 -6.57 -12.78
C ALA A 10 -2.13 -6.11 -11.32
N TYR A 11 -1.17 -5.26 -10.92
CA TYR A 11 -1.05 -4.77 -9.55
C TYR A 11 -2.16 -3.79 -9.18
N LEU A 12 -2.51 -2.85 -10.08
CA LEU A 12 -3.56 -1.87 -9.77
C LEU A 12 -4.95 -2.49 -9.70
N ASN A 13 -5.21 -3.55 -10.46
CA ASN A 13 -6.45 -4.31 -10.31
C ASN A 13 -6.54 -4.92 -8.90
N GLU A 14 -5.49 -5.64 -8.48
CA GLU A 14 -5.47 -6.34 -7.20
C GLU A 14 -5.54 -5.39 -5.98
N ILE A 15 -4.75 -4.30 -5.98
CA ILE A 15 -4.82 -3.33 -4.89
C ILE A 15 -6.21 -2.64 -4.85
N THR A 16 -6.86 -2.44 -6.00
CA THR A 16 -8.21 -1.86 -6.06
C THR A 16 -9.24 -2.82 -5.46
N GLU A 17 -9.14 -4.12 -5.74
CA GLU A 17 -9.99 -5.14 -5.12
C GLU A 17 -9.83 -5.17 -3.60
N ILE A 18 -8.59 -5.11 -3.10
CA ILE A 18 -8.30 -5.04 -1.67
C ILE A 18 -8.89 -3.78 -1.03
N ILE A 19 -8.73 -2.62 -1.66
CA ILE A 19 -9.28 -1.35 -1.16
C ILE A 19 -10.81 -1.41 -1.12
N ASN A 20 -11.44 -1.95 -2.16
CA ASN A 20 -12.89 -2.11 -2.22
C ASN A 20 -13.39 -3.06 -1.13
N LEU A 21 -12.69 -4.19 -0.90
CA LEU A 21 -13.03 -5.11 0.19
C LEU A 21 -12.98 -4.43 1.56
N TRP A 22 -11.93 -3.65 1.85
CA TRP A 22 -11.84 -2.88 3.10
C TRP A 22 -12.97 -1.85 3.22
N LYS A 23 -13.32 -1.19 2.12
CA LYS A 23 -14.42 -0.24 2.08
C LYS A 23 -15.77 -0.90 2.35
N GLU A 24 -16.04 -2.04 1.71
CA GLU A 24 -17.25 -2.83 1.92
C GLU A 24 -17.33 -3.33 3.36
N ASN A 25 -16.23 -3.85 3.91
CA ASN A 25 -16.16 -4.26 5.32
C ASN A 25 -16.44 -3.09 6.27
N SER A 26 -15.87 -1.91 6.01
CA SER A 26 -16.13 -0.71 6.80
C SER A 26 -17.62 -0.34 6.82
N VAL A 27 -18.29 -0.41 5.67
CA VAL A 27 -19.73 -0.11 5.56
C VAL A 27 -20.55 -1.15 6.33
N ARG A 28 -20.30 -2.43 6.08
CA ARG A 28 -21.00 -3.55 6.72
C ARG A 28 -20.87 -3.50 8.25
N LEU A 29 -19.65 -3.33 8.78
CA LEU A 29 -19.39 -3.26 10.22
C LEU A 29 -20.12 -2.08 10.87
N ARG A 30 -20.17 -0.93 10.19
CA ARG A 30 -20.92 0.24 10.67
C ARG A 30 -22.42 -0.03 10.71
N GLU A 31 -22.98 -0.69 9.71
CA GLU A 31 -24.40 -1.07 9.66
C GLU A 31 -24.76 -2.09 10.76
N GLU A 32 -23.82 -2.98 11.10
CA GLU A 32 -23.93 -3.95 12.20
C GLU A 32 -23.71 -3.33 13.59
N GLY A 33 -23.40 -2.03 13.68
CA GLY A 33 -23.15 -1.31 14.94
C GLY A 33 -21.73 -1.50 15.52
N SER A 34 -20.83 -2.15 14.79
CA SER A 34 -19.41 -2.35 15.15
C SER A 34 -18.58 -1.13 14.72
N ILE A 35 -18.77 -0.02 15.43
CA ILE A 35 -18.23 1.29 15.04
C ILE A 35 -16.69 1.32 15.08
N ASP A 36 -16.08 0.76 16.12
CA ASP A 36 -14.61 0.79 16.27
C ASP A 36 -13.94 -0.01 15.16
N GLU A 37 -14.43 -1.21 14.85
CA GLU A 37 -13.95 -2.04 13.75
C GLU A 37 -14.15 -1.37 12.40
N SER A 38 -15.28 -0.67 12.20
CA SER A 38 -15.52 0.10 10.98
C SER A 38 -14.49 1.21 10.77
N ILE A 39 -14.03 1.85 11.86
CA ILE A 39 -12.98 2.87 11.82
C ILE A 39 -11.64 2.22 11.44
N LEU A 40 -11.33 1.05 11.98
CA LEU A 40 -10.09 0.33 11.63
C LEU A 40 -10.05 -0.07 10.15
N GLU A 41 -11.17 -0.53 9.58
CA GLU A 41 -11.27 -0.80 8.13
C GLU A 41 -11.12 0.48 7.30
N SER A 42 -11.74 1.59 7.71
CA SER A 42 -11.56 2.90 7.06
C SER A 42 -10.10 3.37 7.06
N ILE A 43 -9.33 3.07 8.11
CA ILE A 43 -7.90 3.36 8.15
C ILE A 43 -7.15 2.56 7.08
N LYS A 44 -7.49 1.27 6.88
CA LYS A 44 -6.88 0.44 5.83
C LYS A 44 -7.16 1.02 4.43
N VAL A 45 -8.40 1.43 4.17
CA VAL A 45 -8.78 2.13 2.91
C VAL A 45 -7.87 3.34 2.66
N ASN A 46 -7.71 4.21 3.66
CA ASN A 46 -6.87 5.40 3.54
C ASN A 46 -5.40 5.06 3.23
N VAL A 47 -4.85 4.02 3.87
CA VAL A 47 -3.48 3.55 3.58
C VAL A 47 -3.38 3.00 2.16
N GLY A 48 -4.35 2.19 1.73
CA GLY A 48 -4.48 1.72 0.36
C GLY A 48 -4.47 2.85 -0.67
N ASP A 49 -5.31 3.87 -0.48
CA ASP A 49 -5.39 5.03 -1.37
C ASP A 49 -4.07 5.82 -1.45
N ILE A 50 -3.35 5.96 -0.34
CA ILE A 50 -2.03 6.60 -0.31
C ILE A 50 -1.09 5.81 -1.23
N PHE A 51 -0.98 4.50 -1.03
CA PHE A 51 -0.04 3.67 -1.79
C PHE A 51 -0.46 3.45 -3.24
N TYR A 52 -1.76 3.47 -3.56
CA TYR A 52 -2.26 3.52 -4.93
C TYR A 52 -1.77 4.78 -5.67
N LYS A 53 -1.88 5.94 -5.02
CA LYS A 53 -1.41 7.22 -5.58
C LYS A 53 0.12 7.22 -5.73
N MET A 54 0.85 6.74 -4.73
CA MET A 54 2.31 6.68 -4.79
C MET A 54 2.80 5.74 -5.89
N PHE A 55 2.10 4.63 -6.14
CA PHE A 55 2.41 3.75 -7.27
C PHE A 55 2.28 4.48 -8.59
N ASN A 56 1.14 5.15 -8.84
CA ASN A 56 0.92 5.89 -10.08
C ASN A 56 1.96 7.00 -10.30
N ILE A 57 2.37 7.72 -9.24
CA ILE A 57 3.46 8.70 -9.31
C ILE A 57 4.78 8.02 -9.69
N SER A 58 5.09 6.87 -9.07
CA SER A 58 6.31 6.12 -9.36
C SER A 58 6.34 5.61 -10.81
N TYR A 59 5.20 5.10 -11.29
CA TYR A 59 5.01 4.64 -12.66
C TYR A 59 5.24 5.76 -13.67
N ASN A 60 4.55 6.88 -13.53
CA ASN A 60 4.65 8.02 -14.46
C ASN A 60 6.07 8.61 -14.52
N ASN A 61 6.85 8.46 -13.44
CA ASN A 61 8.22 8.94 -13.37
C ASN A 61 9.25 7.96 -13.90
N SER A 62 8.96 6.66 -13.89
CA SER A 62 9.94 5.60 -14.16
C SER A 62 9.74 4.90 -15.50
N CYS A 63 8.48 4.72 -15.93
CA CYS A 63 8.12 4.00 -17.15
C CYS A 63 7.79 4.99 -18.26
N ARG A 64 8.83 5.51 -18.92
CA ARG A 64 8.71 6.59 -19.93
C ARG A 64 8.98 6.10 -21.36
N ASN A 65 9.25 4.80 -21.54
CA ASN A 65 9.67 4.19 -22.81
C ASN A 65 10.94 4.84 -23.39
N ILE A 66 11.88 5.24 -22.51
CA ILE A 66 13.17 5.86 -22.86
C ILE A 66 14.30 4.84 -22.71
N GLU A 67 14.20 3.92 -21.75
CA GLU A 67 15.19 2.88 -21.48
C GLU A 67 14.64 1.48 -21.77
N SER A 68 15.48 0.45 -21.63
CA SER A 68 15.04 -0.94 -21.70
C SER A 68 13.96 -1.22 -20.65
N GLU A 69 13.01 -2.10 -20.97
CA GLU A 69 11.88 -2.43 -20.09
C GLU A 69 12.33 -2.88 -18.68
N GLU A 70 13.40 -3.68 -18.59
CA GLU A 70 13.96 -4.13 -17.30
C GLU A 70 14.52 -2.98 -16.45
N ALA A 71 15.11 -1.97 -17.08
CA ALA A 71 15.67 -0.80 -16.39
C ALA A 71 14.55 0.09 -15.86
N GLU A 72 13.50 0.32 -16.65
CA GLU A 72 12.32 1.09 -16.22
C GLU A 72 11.55 0.37 -15.12
N LEU A 73 11.40 -0.95 -15.22
CA LEU A 73 10.77 -1.79 -14.20
C LEU A 73 11.54 -1.73 -12.88
N ASN A 74 12.88 -1.82 -12.93
CA ASN A 74 13.74 -1.66 -11.77
C ASN A 74 13.63 -0.25 -11.14
N LYS A 75 13.57 0.81 -11.96
CA LYS A 75 13.38 2.18 -11.49
C LYS A 75 12.02 2.35 -10.81
N LEU A 76 10.96 1.80 -11.39
CA LEU A 76 9.61 1.79 -10.81
C LEU A 76 9.63 1.12 -9.43
N SER A 77 10.19 -0.09 -9.35
CA SER A 77 10.28 -0.84 -8.09
C SER A 77 11.03 -0.06 -7.01
N LYS A 78 12.22 0.47 -7.33
CA LYS A 78 13.00 1.29 -6.38
C LYS A 78 12.24 2.54 -5.94
N ALA A 79 11.63 3.26 -6.86
CA ALA A 79 10.88 4.47 -6.57
C ALA A 79 9.68 4.18 -5.66
N TYR A 80 8.93 3.12 -5.96
CA TYR A 80 7.74 2.76 -5.21
C TYR A 80 8.07 2.19 -3.83
N LEU A 81 9.01 1.24 -3.75
CA LEU A 81 9.45 0.63 -2.50
C LEU A 81 10.04 1.64 -1.51
N ALA A 82 10.63 2.74 -2.00
CA ALA A 82 11.12 3.81 -1.14
C ALA A 82 10.02 4.46 -0.28
N PHE A 83 8.76 4.49 -0.74
CA PHE A 83 7.66 5.06 0.03
C PHE A 83 7.28 4.21 1.25
N PHE A 84 7.50 2.90 1.23
CA PHE A 84 7.24 2.02 2.37
C PHE A 84 8.22 2.19 3.53
N ASN A 85 9.31 2.92 3.32
CA ASN A 85 10.17 3.38 4.40
C ASN A 85 9.76 4.78 4.88
N LYS A 86 9.45 5.69 3.93
CA LYS A 86 9.20 7.11 4.23
C LYS A 86 7.85 7.35 4.89
N ILE A 87 6.77 6.77 4.34
CA ILE A 87 5.41 7.03 4.80
C ILE A 87 5.14 6.36 6.16
N PRO A 88 5.54 5.10 6.39
CA PRO A 88 5.34 4.45 7.69
C PRO A 88 6.24 4.97 8.83
N ALA A 89 7.32 5.70 8.55
CA ALA A 89 8.24 6.20 9.58
C ALA A 89 7.52 7.00 10.70
N PRO A 90 6.74 8.06 10.41
CA PRO A 90 6.00 8.78 11.44
C PRO A 90 4.95 7.92 12.16
N TRP A 91 4.37 6.90 11.52
CA TRP A 91 3.41 5.99 12.16
C TRP A 91 4.10 5.10 13.19
N LYS A 92 5.32 4.61 12.90
CA LYS A 92 6.13 3.84 13.85
C LYS A 92 6.51 4.68 15.07
N GLU A 93 6.93 5.93 14.85
CA GLU A 93 7.26 6.86 15.93
C GLU A 93 6.04 7.17 16.81
N LYS A 94 4.88 7.41 16.19
CA LYS A 94 3.63 7.66 16.91
C LYS A 94 3.19 6.42 17.69
N MET A 95 3.21 5.24 17.09
CA MET A 95 2.87 3.97 17.77
C MET A 95 3.73 3.74 19.02
N ALA A 96 5.03 4.00 18.95
CA ALA A 96 5.93 3.87 20.09
C ALA A 96 5.56 4.82 21.24
N LYS A 97 5.25 6.08 20.92
CA LYS A 97 4.80 7.09 21.89
C LYS A 97 3.44 6.74 22.48
N ASP A 98 2.48 6.33 21.65
CA ASP A 98 1.14 5.95 22.12
C ASP A 98 1.22 4.79 23.10
N LYS A 99 2.13 3.83 22.89
CA LYS A 99 2.41 2.76 23.86
C LYS A 99 3.03 3.29 25.16
N GLU A 100 3.99 4.21 25.08
CA GLU A 100 4.65 4.81 26.25
C GLU A 100 3.67 5.57 27.14
N PHE A 101 2.72 6.30 26.54
CA PHE A 101 1.72 7.09 27.24
C PHE A 101 0.40 6.33 27.52
N ASN A 102 0.37 5.00 27.29
CA ASN A 102 -0.81 4.15 27.49
C ASN A 102 -2.07 4.58 26.70
N MET A 103 -1.87 5.16 25.52
CA MET A 103 -2.91 5.58 24.58
C MET A 103 -3.29 4.43 23.64
N MET A 104 -3.89 3.38 24.20
CA MET A 104 -4.05 2.10 23.50
C MET A 104 -4.93 2.16 22.24
N GLU A 105 -5.97 2.99 22.21
CA GLU A 105 -6.79 3.16 21.00
C GLU A 105 -5.95 3.72 19.83
N GLU A 106 -5.15 4.75 20.11
CA GLU A 106 -4.27 5.38 19.12
C GLU A 106 -3.14 4.44 18.70
N TYR A 107 -2.60 3.67 19.63
CA TYR A 107 -1.64 2.61 19.36
C TYR A 107 -2.17 1.62 18.31
N TYR A 108 -3.40 1.12 18.49
CA TYR A 108 -3.99 0.16 17.55
C TYR A 108 -4.27 0.79 16.18
N LYS A 109 -4.65 2.07 16.11
CA LYS A 109 -4.80 2.78 14.83
C LYS A 109 -3.48 2.83 14.06
N GLU A 110 -2.36 3.15 14.73
CA GLU A 110 -1.05 3.15 14.06
C GLU A 110 -0.59 1.74 13.68
N GLN A 111 -0.83 0.74 14.53
CA GLN A 111 -0.55 -0.66 14.22
C GLN A 111 -1.27 -1.11 12.93
N ILE A 112 -2.57 -0.82 12.81
CA ILE A 112 -3.36 -1.17 11.62
C ILE A 112 -2.82 -0.49 10.36
N LYS A 113 -2.34 0.76 10.45
CA LYS A 113 -1.70 1.43 9.30
C LYS A 113 -0.44 0.70 8.84
N LEU A 114 0.39 0.27 9.79
CA LEU A 114 1.63 -0.45 9.50
C LEU A 114 1.36 -1.82 8.88
N GLU A 115 0.39 -2.56 9.42
CA GLU A 115 -0.02 -3.86 8.88
C GLU A 115 -0.60 -3.72 7.46
N ALA A 116 -1.45 -2.72 7.22
CA ALA A 116 -1.98 -2.43 5.89
C ALA A 116 -0.86 -2.08 4.89
N ALA A 117 0.10 -1.24 5.30
CA ALA A 117 1.24 -0.89 4.46
C ALA A 117 2.12 -2.10 4.13
N GLU A 118 2.41 -2.97 5.10
CA GLU A 118 3.21 -4.17 4.85
C GLU A 118 2.48 -5.16 3.95
N LYS A 119 1.15 -5.31 4.09
CA LYS A 119 0.35 -6.13 3.16
C LYS A 119 0.45 -5.62 1.72
N ILE A 120 0.32 -4.31 1.50
CA ILE A 120 0.42 -3.70 0.16
C ILE A 120 1.84 -3.85 -0.41
N LYS A 121 2.87 -3.68 0.44
CA LYS A 121 4.27 -3.86 0.04
C LYS A 121 4.53 -5.29 -0.45
N ASN A 122 4.10 -6.29 0.32
CA ASN A 122 4.29 -7.69 -0.02
C ASN A 122 3.53 -8.05 -1.30
N LEU A 123 2.32 -7.50 -1.47
CA LEU A 123 1.58 -7.63 -2.72
C LEU A 123 2.37 -7.10 -3.92
N PHE A 124 2.93 -5.89 -3.80
CA PHE A 124 3.72 -5.32 -4.88
C PHE A 124 4.94 -6.18 -5.22
N ILE A 125 5.66 -6.68 -4.21
CA ILE A 125 6.81 -7.56 -4.41
C ILE A 125 6.40 -8.83 -5.15
N GLU A 126 5.29 -9.46 -4.75
CA GLU A 126 4.78 -10.66 -5.42
C GLU A 126 4.48 -10.41 -6.92
N TYR A 127 3.85 -9.27 -7.23
CA TYR A 127 3.55 -8.92 -8.62
C TYR A 127 4.84 -8.56 -9.38
N TYR A 128 5.75 -7.81 -8.77
CA TYR A 128 7.03 -7.47 -9.36
C TYR A 128 7.83 -8.72 -9.74
N ASP A 129 7.93 -9.70 -8.84
CA ASP A 129 8.69 -10.94 -9.06
C ASP A 129 8.09 -11.82 -10.17
N LYS A 130 6.77 -11.72 -10.44
CA LYS A 130 6.13 -12.42 -11.57
C LYS A 130 6.60 -11.87 -12.93
N PHE A 131 6.89 -10.57 -13.01
CA PHE A 131 7.30 -9.90 -14.25
C PHE A 131 8.81 -9.73 -14.36
N TYR A 132 9.53 -9.73 -13.23
CA TYR A 132 10.98 -9.68 -13.18
C TYR A 132 11.56 -11.10 -13.13
N LYS A 133 12.10 -11.56 -14.25
CA LYS A 133 12.93 -12.78 -14.27
C LYS A 133 14.37 -12.37 -14.03
N GLU A 134 14.95 -12.74 -12.89
CA GLU A 134 16.41 -12.71 -12.77
C GLU A 134 16.98 -13.59 -13.89
N ALA A 135 17.80 -12.98 -14.75
CA ALA A 135 18.53 -13.65 -15.83
C ALA A 135 19.77 -14.37 -15.30
#